data_AF-A0A9D2JT46-F1
#
_entry.id   AF-A0A9D2JT46-F1
#
_cell.length_a   1.000
_cell.length_b   1.000
_cell.length_c   1.000
_cell.angle_alpha   90.00
_cell.angle_beta   90.00
_cell.angle_gamma   90.00
#
_symmetry.space_group_name_H-M   'P 1'
#
loop_
_entity.id
_entity.type
_entity.pdbx_description
1 polymer ?
#
loop_
_entity_poly.entity_id
_entity_poly.type
_entity_poly.pdbx_seq_one_letter_code
_entity_poly.pdbx_strand_id
1 'polypeptide(L)'
;MRFPGRRSGLVAKDRLKLLLTSERLDCTPQMMTMLQNDIIRAVDKYFAVKEKKVEIRYQKDRATILAKIPLQMDIDKSSPGMSFWR
;
A
#
# COMPACT_ATOMS: atom_id res chain seq x y z
N MET A 1 24.55 -43.29 -15.73
CA MET A 1 23.16 -42.83 -15.97
C MET A 1 23.13 -41.31 -16.04
N ARG A 2 22.95 -40.71 -17.22
CA ARG A 2 22.66 -39.27 -17.36
C ARG A 2 21.15 -39.13 -17.50
N PHE A 3 20.49 -38.58 -16.49
CA PHE A 3 19.05 -38.30 -16.54
C PHE A 3 18.80 -37.13 -17.52
N PRO A 4 18.09 -37.34 -18.64
CA PRO A 4 17.72 -36.27 -19.57
C PRO A 4 16.42 -35.63 -19.07
N GLY A 5 16.42 -35.13 -17.83
CA GLY A 5 15.36 -34.27 -17.31
C GLY A 5 15.84 -32.83 -17.39
N ARG A 6 14.95 -31.88 -17.70
CA ARG A 6 15.24 -30.43 -17.61
C ARG A 6 16.15 -30.17 -16.41
N ARG A 7 17.33 -29.56 -16.64
CA ARG A 7 18.38 -29.37 -15.62
C ARG A 7 17.70 -28.99 -14.31
N SER A 8 17.83 -29.80 -13.27
CA SER A 8 17.23 -29.58 -11.95
C SER A 8 17.48 -28.16 -11.42
N GLY A 9 18.61 -27.56 -11.81
CA GLY A 9 18.93 -26.15 -11.55
C GLY A 9 17.98 -25.12 -12.17
N LEU A 10 17.39 -25.36 -13.34
CA LEU A 10 16.37 -24.47 -13.95
C LEU A 10 15.07 -24.49 -13.16
N VAL A 11 14.61 -25.67 -12.76
CA VAL A 11 13.41 -25.82 -11.91
C VAL A 11 13.62 -25.18 -10.54
N ALA A 12 14.80 -25.37 -9.94
CA ALA A 12 15.16 -24.71 -8.68
C ALA A 12 15.21 -23.19 -8.82
N LYS A 13 15.75 -22.67 -9.94
CA LYS A 13 15.82 -21.24 -10.23
C LYS A 13 14.41 -20.62 -10.39
N ASP A 14 13.51 -21.28 -11.11
CA ASP A 14 12.15 -20.78 -11.31
C ASP A 14 11.35 -20.75 -10.00
N ARG A 15 11.50 -21.78 -9.16
CA ARG A 15 10.90 -21.83 -7.82
C ARG A 15 11.44 -20.72 -6.92
N LEU A 16 12.75 -20.49 -6.94
CA LEU A 16 13.39 -19.43 -6.16
C LEU A 16 12.94 -18.05 -6.63
N LYS A 17 12.84 -17.81 -7.94
CA LYS A 17 12.33 -16.56 -8.51
C LYS A 17 10.90 -16.30 -8.05
N LEU A 18 10.03 -17.32 -8.07
CA LEU A 18 8.65 -17.21 -7.61
C LEU A 18 8.57 -16.90 -6.11
N LEU A 19 9.34 -17.61 -5.28
CA LEU A 19 9.43 -17.36 -3.82
C LEU A 19 9.91 -15.94 -3.49
N LEU A 20 10.97 -15.47 -4.14
CA LEU A 20 11.49 -14.12 -3.95
C LEU A 20 10.50 -13.04 -4.42
N THR A 21 9.70 -13.37 -5.43
CA THR A 21 8.64 -12.49 -5.93
C THR A 21 7.46 -12.47 -4.95
N SER A 22 7.08 -13.60 -4.34
CA SER A 22 6.04 -13.62 -3.30
C SER A 22 6.47 -12.86 -2.05
N GLU A 23 7.69 -13.06 -1.54
CA GLU A 23 8.21 -12.35 -0.36
C GLU A 23 8.18 -10.83 -0.50
N ARG A 24 8.45 -10.31 -1.70
CA ARG A 24 8.42 -8.85 -1.95
C ARG A 24 7.02 -8.30 -2.10
N LEU A 25 6.00 -9.15 -2.25
CA LEU A 25 4.68 -8.79 -2.76
C LEU A 25 3.53 -9.25 -1.87
N ASP A 26 3.80 -9.73 -0.66
CA ASP A 26 2.80 -10.16 0.32
C ASP A 26 1.98 -9.00 0.91
N CYS A 27 1.69 -7.96 0.12
CA CYS A 27 0.62 -7.03 0.39
C CYS A 27 -0.71 -7.70 0.03
N THR A 28 -1.24 -8.52 0.94
CA THR A 28 -2.57 -9.12 0.75
C THR A 28 -3.61 -8.01 0.56
N PRO A 29 -4.68 -8.24 -0.22
CA PRO A 29 -5.76 -7.25 -0.38
C PRO A 29 -6.31 -6.80 0.97
N GLN A 30 -6.36 -7.71 1.95
CA GLN A 30 -6.76 -7.43 3.32
C GLN A 30 -5.81 -6.46 4.02
N MET A 31 -4.49 -6.66 3.91
CA MET A 31 -3.49 -5.74 4.48
C MET A 31 -3.53 -4.36 3.82
N MET A 32 -3.79 -4.29 2.51
CA MET A 32 -3.98 -3.01 1.80
C MET A 32 -5.21 -2.26 2.31
N THR A 33 -6.32 -2.96 2.56
CA THR A 33 -7.53 -2.38 3.15
C THR A 33 -7.30 -1.92 4.59
N MET A 34 -6.53 -2.67 5.38
CA MET A 34 -6.17 -2.26 6.74
C MET A 34 -5.32 -0.97 6.72
N LEU A 35 -4.30 -0.94 5.86
CA LEU A 35 -3.44 0.22 5.67
C LEU A 35 -4.25 1.45 5.21
N GLN A 36 -5.21 1.26 4.30
CA GLN A 36 -6.12 2.32 3.86
C GLN A 36 -6.87 2.94 5.04
N ASN A 37 -7.48 2.11 5.89
CA ASN A 37 -8.27 2.58 7.02
C ASN A 37 -7.40 3.32 8.05
N ASP A 38 -6.17 2.88 8.27
CA ASP A 38 -5.23 3.55 9.18
C ASP A 38 -4.81 4.93 8.68
N ILE A 39 -4.50 5.04 7.38
CA ILE A 39 -4.14 6.34 6.77
C ILE A 39 -5.33 7.31 6.87
N ILE A 40 -6.54 6.85 6.57
CA ILE A 40 -7.75 7.69 6.65
C ILE A 40 -7.96 8.21 8.07
N ARG A 41 -7.90 7.33 9.08
CA ARG A 41 -8.04 7.72 10.49
C ARG A 41 -6.95 8.70 10.93
N ALA A 42 -5.72 8.50 10.49
CA ALA A 42 -4.61 9.39 10.83
C ALA A 42 -4.81 10.81 10.26
N VAL A 43 -5.31 10.92 9.02
CA VAL A 43 -5.60 12.22 8.39
C VAL A 43 -6.85 12.86 8.98
N ASP A 44 -7.89 12.08 9.29
CA ASP A 44 -9.15 12.56 9.87
C ASP A 44 -8.96 13.29 11.21
N LYS A 45 -7.93 12.89 11.98
CA LYS A 45 -7.55 13.58 13.23
C LYS A 45 -7.19 15.06 13.03
N TYR A 46 -6.68 15.43 11.85
CA TYR A 46 -6.16 16.76 11.56
C TYR A 46 -6.96 17.51 10.49
N PHE A 47 -7.63 16.78 9.58
CA PHE A 47 -8.38 17.33 8.46
C PHE A 47 -9.68 16.57 8.29
N ALA A 48 -10.80 17.27 8.09
CA ALA A 48 -12.06 16.58 7.79
C ALA A 48 -11.96 15.85 6.43
N VAL A 49 -11.95 14.51 6.45
CA VAL A 49 -11.87 13.69 5.23
C VAL A 49 -13.24 13.09 4.91
N LYS A 50 -13.68 13.19 3.66
CA LYS A 50 -14.82 12.39 3.18
C LYS A 50 -14.34 10.98 2.85
N GLU A 51 -14.46 10.05 3.80
CA GLU A 51 -13.99 8.65 3.70
C GLU A 51 -14.38 7.96 2.38
N LYS A 52 -15.54 8.30 1.81
CA LYS A 52 -16.08 7.69 0.58
C LYS A 52 -15.35 8.05 -0.72
N LYS A 53 -14.33 8.92 -0.72
CA LYS A 53 -13.63 9.37 -1.96
C LYS A 53 -12.12 9.14 -1.97
N VAL A 54 -11.58 8.36 -1.04
CA VAL A 54 -10.14 8.07 -0.98
C VAL A 54 -9.77 7.02 -2.02
N GLU A 55 -8.93 7.40 -3.00
CA GLU A 55 -8.45 6.50 -4.06
C GLU A 55 -7.04 6.02 -3.69
N ILE A 56 -6.84 4.71 -3.55
CA ILE A 56 -5.51 4.11 -3.31
C ILE A 56 -5.15 3.23 -4.48
N ARG A 57 -3.98 3.47 -5.06
CA ARG A 57 -3.39 2.67 -6.13
C ARG A 57 -2.09 2.04 -5.66
N TYR A 58 -1.99 0.72 -5.83
CA TYR A 58 -0.78 -0.05 -5.56
C TYR A 58 -0.05 -0.35 -6.87
N GLN A 59 1.20 0.09 -6.98
CA GLN A 59 2.08 -0.27 -8.09
C GLN A 59 3.08 -1.33 -7.65
N LYS A 60 2.75 -2.57 -8.00
CA LYS A 60 3.52 -3.79 -7.68
C LYS A 60 4.95 -3.77 -8.21
N ASP A 61 5.15 -3.22 -9.41
CA ASP A 61 6.45 -3.16 -10.10
C ASP A 61 7.45 -2.22 -9.42
N ARG A 62 6.95 -1.16 -8.77
CA ARG A 62 7.77 -0.12 -8.15
C ARG A 62 7.66 -0.08 -6.62
N ALA A 63 6.95 -1.03 -6.02
CA ALA A 63 6.63 -1.05 -4.59
C ALA A 63 6.13 0.32 -4.05
N THR A 64 5.33 1.03 -4.84
CA THR A 64 4.83 2.38 -4.51
C THR A 64 3.32 2.36 -4.27
N ILE A 65 2.89 3.11 -3.26
CA ILE A 65 1.49 3.30 -2.90
C ILE A 65 1.14 4.76 -3.17
N LEU A 66 0.17 4.99 -4.05
CA LEU A 66 -0.37 6.31 -4.33
C LEU A 66 -1.74 6.45 -3.67
N ALA A 67 -1.85 7.31 -2.66
CA ALA A 67 -3.12 7.64 -2.02
C ALA A 67 -3.54 9.06 -2.40
N LYS A 68 -4.75 9.21 -2.97
CA LYS A 68 -5.38 10.51 -3.22
C LYS A 68 -6.50 10.70 -2.20
N ILE A 69 -6.29 11.62 -1.27
CA ILE A 69 -7.21 11.90 -0.18
C ILE A 69 -7.81 13.30 -0.40
N PRO A 70 -9.09 13.41 -0.77
CA PRO A 70 -9.72 14.71 -0.92
C PRO A 70 -10.02 15.31 0.46
N LEU A 71 -9.33 16.40 0.78
CA LEU A 71 -9.55 17.16 2.02
C LEU A 71 -10.78 18.04 1.86
N GLN A 72 -11.64 18.08 2.88
CA GLN A 72 -12.70 19.09 2.97
C GLN A 72 -12.15 20.29 3.72
N MET A 73 -11.81 21.35 2.99
CA MET A 73 -11.37 22.63 3.56
C MET A 73 -12.60 23.46 3.98
N ASP A 74 -13.37 22.98 4.94
CA ASP A 74 -14.28 23.86 5.71
C ASP A 74 -13.46 24.40 6.89
N ILE A 75 -12.91 25.60 6.72
CA ILE A 75 -12.00 26.29 7.66
C ILE A 75 -12.66 26.50 9.04
N ASP A 76 -13.98 26.38 9.16
CA ASP A 76 -14.73 26.54 10.40
C ASP A 76 -14.71 25.33 11.35
N LYS A 77 -14.16 24.17 10.95
CA LYS A 77 -14.03 22.99 11.83
C LYS A 77 -12.59 22.54 12.08
N SER A 78 -11.61 23.43 11.93
CA SER A 78 -10.24 23.15 12.37
C SER A 78 -10.17 23.12 13.90
N SER A 79 -9.73 21.99 14.45
CA SER A 79 -9.37 21.85 15.86
C SER A 79 -8.39 22.96 16.28
N PRO A 80 -8.46 23.46 17.53
CA PRO A 80 -7.73 24.66 18.01
C PRO A 80 -6.19 24.57 17.98
N GLY A 81 -5.60 23.47 17.49
CA GLY A 81 -4.15 23.25 17.41
C GLY A 81 -3.46 23.74 16.12
N MET A 82 -4.18 24.24 15.12
CA MET A 82 -3.58 24.73 13.86
C MET A 82 -3.13 26.20 13.90
N SER A 83 -3.39 26.93 14.98
CA SER A 83 -2.94 28.32 15.17
C SER A 83 -1.44 28.46 15.49
N PHE A 84 -0.72 27.34 15.71
CA PHE A 84 0.69 27.34 16.12
C PHE A 84 1.69 27.39 14.94
N TRP A 85 1.23 27.24 13.70
CA TRP A 85 2.09 27.27 12.50
C TRP A 85 2.03 28.60 11.74
N ARG A 86 1.91 29.72 12.47
CA ARG A 86 2.12 31.08 11.95
C ARG A 86 3.40 31.67 12.52
#